data_AF-A0A0F9CGZ5-F1
#
_entry.id   AF-A0A0F9CGZ5-F1
#
_cell.length_a   1.000
_cell.length_b   1.000
_cell.length_c   1.000
_cell.angle_alpha   90.00
_cell.angle_beta   90.00
_cell.angle_gamma   90.00
#
_symmetry.space_group_name_H-M   'P 1'
#
loop_
_entity.id
_entity.type
_entity.pdbx_description
1 polymer ?
#
loop_
_entity_poly.entity_id
_entity_poly.type
_entity_poly.pdbx_seq_one_letter_code
_entity_poly.pdbx_strand_id
1 'polypeptide(L)'
;MPHLKKEPDCSMDNFQATQIGQHAKQQFTLHPHGKVLAAFSNIIYLLDASKEISWIADLSSPMHRRCLQIFYLKSDFHAGINYFIEQEVIHLGPTVRIDLSKAQVWAPVECDLSERMTIQIVKDRILSAFYTILDAASPRGLGVFLSDIIALSTGYSSFELRDRDNLIETIAGPILKKITIAVTQSD
;
A
#
# COMPACT_ATOMS: atom_id res chain seq x y z
N MET A 1 28.74 -30.95 29.52
CA MET A 1 28.41 -31.10 28.09
C MET A 1 27.68 -29.84 27.65
N PRO A 2 28.22 -29.03 26.73
CA PRO A 2 27.57 -27.79 26.30
C PRO A 2 26.37 -28.13 25.40
N HIS A 3 25.21 -27.58 25.74
CA HIS A 3 24.01 -27.65 24.91
C HIS A 3 24.24 -26.83 23.63
N LEU A 4 24.55 -27.51 22.52
CA LEU A 4 24.50 -26.93 21.18
C LEU A 4 23.07 -26.43 20.95
N LYS A 5 22.86 -25.11 21.01
CA LYS A 5 21.64 -24.47 20.53
C LYS A 5 21.56 -24.78 19.04
N LYS A 6 20.60 -25.63 18.67
CA LYS A 6 20.24 -25.89 17.27
C LYS A 6 19.86 -24.53 16.66
N GLU A 7 20.66 -24.04 15.72
CA GLU A 7 20.30 -22.82 14.99
C GLU A 7 18.95 -23.06 14.33
N PRO A 8 18.01 -22.10 14.43
CA PRO A 8 16.72 -22.23 13.79
C PRO A 8 16.95 -22.40 12.29
N ASP A 9 16.40 -23.49 11.75
CA ASP A 9 16.43 -23.79 10.32
C ASP A 9 15.70 -22.65 9.60
N CYS A 10 16.47 -21.70 9.07
CA CYS A 10 15.96 -20.49 8.47
C CYS A 10 15.51 -20.82 7.05
N SER A 11 14.40 -21.57 6.94
CA SER A 11 13.84 -21.96 5.66
C SER A 11 13.48 -20.70 4.88
N MET A 12 14.06 -20.55 3.68
CA MET A 12 13.74 -19.44 2.80
C MET A 12 12.37 -19.65 2.16
N ASP A 13 11.49 -18.68 2.32
CA ASP A 13 10.18 -18.63 1.66
C ASP A 13 10.38 -18.11 0.23
N ASN A 14 10.08 -18.95 -0.76
CA ASN A 14 10.19 -18.60 -2.17
C ASN A 14 8.80 -18.49 -2.78
N PHE A 15 8.51 -17.33 -3.36
CA PHE A 15 7.27 -17.03 -4.06
C PHE A 15 7.54 -16.81 -5.55
N GLN A 16 6.54 -17.12 -6.38
CA GLN A 16 6.52 -16.75 -7.79
C GLN A 16 5.51 -15.64 -7.99
N ALA A 17 5.92 -14.56 -8.64
CA ALA A 17 5.00 -13.54 -9.11
C ALA A 17 4.20 -14.02 -10.34
N THR A 18 2.89 -13.78 -10.32
CA THR A 18 1.98 -14.15 -11.41
C THR A 18 1.81 -12.97 -12.38
N GLN A 19 1.60 -11.77 -11.84
CA GLN A 19 1.38 -10.56 -12.63
C GLN A 19 2.13 -9.37 -12.02
N ILE A 20 2.54 -8.42 -12.86
CA ILE A 20 3.17 -7.17 -12.44
C ILE A 20 2.59 -5.99 -13.22
N GLY A 21 2.18 -4.95 -12.50
CA GLY A 21 1.75 -3.70 -13.08
C GLY A 21 2.90 -2.97 -13.79
N GLN A 22 2.60 -2.27 -14.88
CA GLN A 22 3.61 -1.59 -15.70
C GLN A 22 4.46 -0.60 -14.89
N HIS A 23 3.86 0.17 -13.98
CA HIS A 23 4.58 1.13 -13.14
C HIS A 23 5.47 0.40 -12.11
N ALA A 24 4.97 -0.67 -11.49
CA ALA A 24 5.79 -1.48 -10.57
C ALA A 24 7.01 -2.07 -11.30
N LYS A 25 6.83 -2.60 -12.52
CA LYS A 25 7.93 -3.13 -13.33
C LYS A 25 9.00 -2.07 -13.63
N GLN A 26 8.57 -0.88 -14.04
CA GLN A 26 9.46 0.25 -14.30
C GLN A 26 10.20 0.68 -13.02
N GLN A 27 9.46 0.82 -11.92
CA GLN A 27 10.01 1.22 -10.63
C GLN A 27 11.06 0.21 -10.13
N PHE A 28 10.78 -1.09 -10.21
CA PHE A 28 11.71 -2.14 -9.81
C PHE A 28 12.98 -2.19 -10.66
N THR A 29 12.91 -1.72 -11.90
CA THR A 29 14.08 -1.61 -12.78
C THR A 29 14.92 -0.38 -12.45
N LEU A 30 14.27 0.78 -12.22
CA LEU A 30 14.94 2.05 -11.97
C LEU A 30 15.46 2.19 -10.54
N HIS A 31 14.72 1.64 -9.58
CA HIS A 31 14.97 1.75 -8.14
C HIS A 31 14.91 0.36 -7.52
N PRO A 32 15.98 -0.45 -7.68
CA PRO A 32 15.98 -1.85 -7.30
C PRO A 32 16.13 -2.07 -5.80
N HIS A 33 16.00 -1.04 -4.96
CA HIS A 33 16.13 -1.15 -3.51
C HIS A 33 15.21 -0.17 -2.80
N GLY A 34 14.82 -0.53 -1.58
CA GLY A 34 13.96 0.27 -0.73
C GLY A 34 13.61 -0.44 0.56
N LYS A 35 12.44 -0.12 1.11
CA LYS A 35 11.95 -0.75 2.34
C LYS A 35 10.44 -0.98 2.32
N VAL A 36 9.99 -1.90 3.15
CA VAL A 36 8.59 -2.08 3.50
C VAL A 36 8.14 -0.85 4.29
N LEU A 37 7.13 -0.17 3.77
CA LEU A 37 6.47 0.96 4.42
C LEU A 37 5.44 0.47 5.44
N ALA A 38 4.61 -0.48 5.03
CA ALA A 38 3.55 -1.08 5.83
C ALA A 38 3.21 -2.46 5.26
N ALA A 39 2.67 -3.34 6.11
CA ALA A 39 2.15 -4.63 5.71
C ALA A 39 0.79 -4.86 6.37
N PHE A 40 -0.13 -5.40 5.59
CA PHE A 40 -1.48 -5.78 5.97
C PHE A 40 -1.70 -7.24 5.57
N SER A 41 -2.85 -7.82 5.96
CA SER A 41 -3.13 -9.25 5.80
C SER A 41 -2.86 -9.82 4.39
N ASN A 42 -3.06 -9.01 3.34
CA ASN A 42 -2.90 -9.43 1.95
C ASN A 42 -2.09 -8.45 1.08
N ILE A 43 -1.50 -7.40 1.67
CA ILE A 43 -0.78 -6.35 0.93
C ILE A 43 0.48 -5.91 1.68
N ILE A 44 1.62 -5.82 0.99
CA ILE A 44 2.86 -5.19 1.46
C ILE A 44 3.11 -3.94 0.63
N TYR A 45 3.16 -2.79 1.29
CA TYR A 45 3.55 -1.53 0.66
C TYR A 45 5.06 -1.38 0.69
N LEU A 46 5.65 -1.11 -0.47
CA LEU A 46 7.07 -0.88 -0.68
C LEU A 46 7.30 0.61 -0.98
N LEU A 47 8.33 1.17 -0.36
CA LEU A 47 8.78 2.53 -0.60
C LEU A 47 10.23 2.49 -1.09
N ASP A 48 10.48 3.05 -2.26
CA ASP A 48 11.82 3.14 -2.82
C ASP A 48 12.59 4.39 -2.35
N ALA A 49 13.81 4.56 -2.88
CA ALA A 49 14.64 5.72 -2.61
C ALA A 49 14.01 7.05 -3.09
N SER A 50 13.28 7.00 -4.21
CA SER A 50 12.59 8.14 -4.85
C SER A 50 11.27 8.51 -4.17
N LYS A 51 10.89 7.80 -3.10
CA LYS A 51 9.63 7.96 -2.37
C LYS A 51 8.39 7.55 -3.16
N GLU A 52 8.56 6.75 -4.21
CA GLU A 52 7.44 6.15 -4.93
C GLU A 52 6.97 4.87 -4.23
N ILE A 53 5.66 4.64 -4.28
CA ILE A 53 5.00 3.51 -3.64
C ILE A 53 4.58 2.48 -4.69
N SER A 54 5.08 1.26 -4.52
CA SER A 54 4.54 0.06 -5.14
C SER A 54 4.04 -0.89 -4.05
N TRP A 55 3.28 -1.91 -4.41
CA TRP A 55 2.85 -2.90 -3.43
C TRP A 55 2.86 -4.31 -3.98
N ILE A 56 3.02 -5.28 -3.09
CA ILE A 56 2.88 -6.70 -3.35
C ILE A 56 1.55 -7.12 -2.76
N ALA A 57 0.73 -7.83 -3.52
CA ALA A 57 -0.54 -8.33 -3.05
C ALA A 57 -0.74 -9.80 -3.44
N ASP A 58 -1.62 -10.49 -2.72
CA ASP A 58 -2.06 -11.83 -3.11
C ASP A 58 -3.14 -11.82 -4.21
N LEU A 59 -3.60 -13.01 -4.62
CA LEU A 59 -4.64 -13.16 -5.64
C LEU A 59 -6.03 -12.66 -5.22
N SER A 60 -6.27 -12.45 -3.92
CA SER A 60 -7.55 -11.91 -3.44
C SER A 60 -7.67 -10.40 -3.67
N SER A 61 -6.55 -9.74 -3.92
CA SER A 61 -6.49 -8.29 -4.11
C SER A 61 -6.63 -7.91 -5.58
N PRO A 62 -7.35 -6.82 -5.89
CA PRO A 62 -7.45 -6.32 -7.25
C PRO A 62 -6.09 -5.86 -7.78
N MET A 63 -5.83 -6.15 -9.05
CA MET A 63 -4.61 -5.72 -9.72
C MET A 63 -4.60 -4.23 -10.05
N HIS A 64 -3.39 -3.66 -10.09
CA HIS A 64 -3.17 -2.25 -10.38
C HIS A 64 -1.80 -2.03 -11.03
N ARG A 65 -1.61 -0.89 -11.70
CA ARG A 65 -0.34 -0.52 -12.37
C ARG A 65 0.89 -0.50 -11.44
N ARG A 66 0.68 -0.33 -10.14
CA ARG A 66 1.73 -0.29 -9.08
C ARG A 66 1.80 -1.59 -8.25
N CYS A 67 1.07 -2.62 -8.66
CA CYS A 67 0.96 -3.88 -7.92
C CYS A 67 1.86 -4.97 -8.51
N LEU A 68 2.49 -5.76 -7.66
CA LEU A 68 3.00 -7.09 -7.96
C LEU A 68 2.07 -8.13 -7.34
N GLN A 69 1.62 -9.12 -8.09
CA GLN A 69 0.75 -10.17 -7.58
C GLN A 69 1.52 -11.47 -7.34
N ILE A 70 1.26 -12.11 -6.21
CA ILE A 70 1.74 -13.45 -5.87
C ILE A 70 0.56 -14.33 -5.45
N PHE A 71 0.77 -15.65 -5.33
CA PHE A 71 -0.32 -16.59 -4.99
C PHE A 71 -0.93 -16.33 -3.60
N TYR A 72 -0.07 -16.20 -2.59
CA TYR A 72 -0.44 -15.95 -1.20
C TYR A 72 0.68 -15.19 -0.50
N LEU A 73 0.32 -14.37 0.48
CA LEU A 73 1.23 -13.57 1.28
C LEU A 73 1.16 -14.03 2.74
N LYS A 74 2.32 -14.36 3.33
CA LYS A 74 2.41 -14.74 4.74
C LYS A 74 2.39 -13.49 5.64
N SER A 75 1.86 -13.61 6.84
CA SER A 75 1.52 -12.49 7.73
C SER A 75 2.68 -11.81 8.46
N ASP A 76 3.93 -12.19 8.23
CA ASP A 76 5.04 -11.82 9.14
C ASP A 76 5.86 -10.60 8.70
N PHE A 77 5.35 -9.82 7.74
CA PHE A 77 6.02 -8.60 7.29
C PHE A 77 5.72 -7.43 8.21
N HIS A 78 6.74 -6.61 8.48
CA HIS A 78 6.60 -5.38 9.26
C HIS A 78 7.34 -4.23 8.57
N ALA A 79 6.96 -3.00 8.96
CA ALA A 79 7.58 -1.80 8.43
C ALA A 79 9.10 -1.75 8.74
N GLY A 80 9.87 -1.22 7.79
CA GLY A 80 11.32 -1.05 7.93
C GLY A 80 12.16 -2.20 7.39
N ILE A 81 11.57 -3.35 7.04
CA ILE A 81 12.29 -4.43 6.34
C ILE A 81 12.84 -3.89 5.02
N ASN A 82 14.13 -4.04 4.78
CA ASN A 82 14.73 -3.65 3.52
C ASN A 82 14.39 -4.66 2.42
N TYR A 83 14.27 -4.17 1.18
CA TYR A 83 14.22 -5.01 0.01
C TYR A 83 15.27 -4.59 -1.01
N PHE A 84 15.70 -5.55 -1.82
CA PHE A 84 16.49 -5.28 -3.02
C PHE A 84 16.11 -6.25 -4.14
N ILE A 85 16.49 -5.93 -5.37
CA ILE A 85 16.19 -6.71 -6.56
C ILE A 85 17.49 -7.12 -7.23
N GLU A 86 17.65 -8.42 -7.44
CA GLU A 86 18.81 -9.01 -8.10
C GLU A 86 18.32 -10.06 -9.10
N GLN A 87 18.75 -9.98 -10.36
CA GLN A 87 18.43 -10.98 -11.40
C GLN A 87 16.93 -11.35 -11.47
N GLU A 88 16.05 -10.35 -11.48
CA GLU A 88 14.59 -10.53 -11.49
C GLU A 88 14.02 -11.20 -10.22
N VAL A 89 14.77 -11.24 -9.12
CA VAL A 89 14.30 -11.73 -7.82
C VAL A 89 14.22 -10.56 -6.85
N ILE A 90 13.06 -10.35 -6.24
CA ILE A 90 12.91 -9.44 -5.11
C ILE A 90 13.30 -10.19 -3.84
N HIS A 91 14.29 -9.68 -3.13
CA HIS A 91 14.69 -10.12 -1.80
C HIS A 91 14.04 -9.21 -0.77
N LEU A 92 13.17 -9.77 0.08
CA LEU A 92 12.51 -9.07 1.18
C LEU A 92 13.10 -9.56 2.50
N GLY A 93 13.95 -8.73 3.11
CA GLY A 93 14.71 -9.17 4.27
C GLY A 93 15.58 -10.41 3.98
N PRO A 94 15.92 -11.20 5.00
CA PRO A 94 16.82 -12.35 4.84
C PRO A 94 16.12 -13.62 4.34
N THR A 95 14.81 -13.75 4.48
CA THR A 95 14.11 -15.03 4.34
C THR A 95 13.19 -15.13 3.13
N VAL A 96 12.81 -14.02 2.50
CA VAL A 96 11.78 -14.02 1.45
C VAL A 96 12.39 -13.67 0.11
N ARG A 97 12.07 -14.49 -0.89
CA ARG A 97 12.40 -14.27 -2.30
C ARG A 97 11.15 -14.32 -3.15
N ILE A 98 11.02 -13.39 -4.09
CA ILE A 98 9.92 -13.36 -5.06
C ILE A 98 10.52 -13.34 -6.46
N ASP A 99 10.32 -14.42 -7.21
CA ASP A 99 10.78 -14.57 -8.59
C ASP A 99 9.83 -13.85 -9.55
N LEU A 100 10.37 -12.91 -10.34
CA LEU A 100 9.66 -12.12 -11.35
C LEU A 100 9.77 -12.68 -12.77
N SER A 101 10.61 -13.69 -13.02
CA SER A 101 10.94 -14.18 -14.37
C SER A 101 9.73 -14.66 -15.19
N LYS A 102 8.69 -15.12 -14.51
CA LYS A 102 7.43 -15.58 -15.13
C LYS A 102 6.26 -14.61 -14.96
N ALA A 103 6.50 -13.43 -14.36
CA ALA A 103 5.43 -12.47 -14.11
C ALA A 103 4.95 -11.85 -15.43
N GLN A 104 3.66 -11.98 -15.71
CA GLN A 104 3.06 -11.33 -16.87
C GLN A 104 2.82 -9.84 -16.58
N VAL A 105 3.04 -8.97 -17.57
CA VAL A 105 2.68 -7.56 -17.41
C VAL A 105 1.16 -7.43 -17.39
N TRP A 106 0.63 -6.90 -16.29
CA TRP A 106 -0.78 -6.61 -16.16
C TRP A 106 -1.17 -5.45 -17.08
N ALA A 107 -2.19 -5.70 -17.89
CA ALA A 107 -2.88 -4.68 -18.66
C ALA A 107 -4.26 -4.41 -18.03
N PRO A 108 -4.68 -3.14 -17.92
CA PRO A 108 -6.03 -2.84 -17.49
C PRO A 108 -7.04 -3.43 -18.47
N VAL A 109 -8.16 -3.94 -17.94
CA VAL A 109 -9.31 -4.28 -18.78
C VAL A 109 -9.82 -2.98 -19.39
N GLU A 110 -10.01 -2.97 -20.70
CA GLU A 110 -10.63 -1.83 -21.38
C GLU A 110 -12.07 -1.68 -20.89
N CYS A 111 -12.35 -0.60 -20.16
CA CYS A 111 -13.72 -0.23 -19.83
C CYS A 111 -14.37 0.47 -21.02
N ASP A 112 -15.63 0.10 -21.30
CA ASP A 112 -16.46 0.83 -22.25
C ASP A 112 -16.55 2.30 -21.82
N LEU A 113 -16.37 3.20 -22.78
CA LEU A 113 -16.53 4.64 -22.58
C LEU A 113 -17.93 4.98 -22.07
N SER A 114 -18.95 4.18 -22.45
CA SER A 114 -20.33 4.35 -22.00
C SER A 114 -20.52 4.08 -20.49
N GLU A 115 -19.61 3.33 -19.88
CA GLU A 115 -19.64 2.98 -18.45
C GLU A 115 -18.76 3.91 -17.59
N ARG A 116 -18.12 4.92 -18.20
CA ARG A 116 -17.26 5.86 -17.47
C ARG A 116 -18.10 6.76 -16.57
N MET A 117 -17.95 6.53 -15.27
CA MET A 117 -18.45 7.45 -14.25
C MET A 117 -17.58 8.70 -14.20
N THR A 118 -18.22 9.86 -14.01
CA THR A 118 -17.48 11.08 -13.70
C THR A 118 -16.85 10.95 -12.32
N ILE A 119 -15.74 11.66 -12.10
CA ILE A 119 -15.08 11.69 -10.78
C ILE A 119 -16.04 12.15 -9.67
N GLN A 120 -17.00 13.00 -10.01
CA GLN A 120 -18.05 13.46 -9.09
C GLN A 120 -18.97 12.30 -8.68
N ILE A 121 -19.43 11.47 -9.62
CA ILE A 121 -20.25 10.29 -9.30
C ILE A 121 -19.49 9.31 -8.41
N VAL A 122 -18.19 9.11 -8.67
CA VAL A 122 -17.34 8.25 -7.83
C VAL A 122 -17.22 8.84 -6.42
N LYS A 123 -16.97 10.14 -6.29
CA LYS A 123 -16.95 10.85 -5.01
C LYS A 123 -18.26 10.67 -4.24
N ASP A 124 -19.39 10.90 -4.89
CA ASP A 124 -20.72 10.80 -4.26
C ASP A 124 -21.00 9.38 -3.77
N ARG A 125 -20.66 8.36 -4.57
CA ARG A 125 -20.81 6.94 -4.19
C ARG A 125 -19.90 6.55 -3.03
N ILE A 126 -18.63 6.97 -3.04
CA ILE A 126 -17.68 6.69 -1.96
C ILE A 126 -18.17 7.33 -0.65
N LEU A 127 -18.59 8.60 -0.69
CA LEU A 127 -19.14 9.29 0.48
C LEU A 127 -20.38 8.58 1.02
N SER A 128 -21.31 8.20 0.14
CA SER A 128 -22.52 7.47 0.53
C SER A 128 -22.23 6.12 1.18
N ALA A 129 -21.35 5.31 0.57
CA ALA A 129 -20.92 4.03 1.15
C ALA A 129 -20.23 4.22 2.50
N PHE A 130 -19.42 5.27 2.62
CA PHE A 130 -18.70 5.58 3.84
C PHE A 130 -19.63 5.94 5.00
N TYR A 131 -20.60 6.84 4.79
CA TYR A 131 -21.58 7.17 5.82
C TYR A 131 -22.37 5.94 6.26
N THR A 132 -22.72 5.07 5.30
CA THR A 132 -23.38 3.79 5.60
C THR A 132 -22.51 2.89 6.50
N ILE A 133 -21.20 2.84 6.27
CA ILE A 133 -20.26 2.02 7.08
C ILE A 133 -20.07 2.60 8.48
N LEU A 134 -19.96 3.93 8.61
CA LEU A 134 -19.85 4.58 9.92
C LEU A 134 -21.11 4.39 10.78
N ASP A 135 -22.28 4.43 10.16
CA ASP A 135 -23.55 4.20 10.85
C ASP A 135 -23.70 2.74 11.31
N ALA A 136 -23.10 1.80 10.56
CA ALA A 136 -23.19 0.37 10.84
C ALA A 136 -22.12 -0.16 11.82
N ALA A 137 -20.98 0.52 11.94
CA ALA A 137 -19.86 0.04 12.75
C ALA A 137 -19.06 1.18 13.38
N SER A 138 -18.72 1.05 14.67
CA SER A 138 -17.77 1.96 15.31
C SER A 138 -16.36 1.72 14.77
N PRO A 139 -15.75 2.65 14.02
CA PRO A 139 -14.43 2.45 13.48
C PRO A 139 -13.38 2.28 14.59
N ARG A 140 -12.35 1.48 14.34
CA ARG A 140 -11.22 1.24 15.25
C ARG A 140 -9.89 1.44 14.54
N GLY A 141 -8.81 1.62 15.29
CA GLY A 141 -7.47 1.82 14.75
C GLY A 141 -7.40 3.06 13.87
N LEU A 142 -6.78 2.97 12.69
CA LEU A 142 -6.74 4.10 11.72
C LEU A 142 -8.12 4.51 11.20
N GLY A 143 -9.13 3.63 11.30
CA GLY A 143 -10.49 3.94 10.88
C GLY A 143 -11.10 5.13 11.62
N VAL A 144 -10.63 5.43 12.84
CA VAL A 144 -11.15 6.54 13.65
C VAL A 144 -10.88 7.92 13.04
N PHE A 145 -9.91 8.02 12.11
CA PHE A 145 -9.53 9.25 11.43
C PHE A 145 -10.24 9.42 10.08
N LEU A 146 -11.06 8.44 9.64
CA LEU A 146 -11.66 8.48 8.32
C LEU A 146 -12.62 9.67 8.15
N SER A 147 -13.38 10.02 9.20
CA SER A 147 -14.24 11.22 9.20
C SER A 147 -13.42 12.50 8.99
N ASP A 148 -12.26 12.61 9.65
CA ASP A 148 -11.38 13.77 9.55
C ASP A 148 -10.78 13.89 8.14
N ILE A 149 -10.33 12.77 7.57
CA ILE A 149 -9.81 12.70 6.19
C ILE A 149 -10.89 13.17 5.20
N ILE A 150 -12.14 12.78 5.42
CA ILE A 150 -13.24 13.15 4.53
C ILE A 150 -13.60 14.63 4.65
N ALA A 151 -13.69 15.15 5.87
CA ALA A 151 -13.92 16.57 6.12
C ALA A 151 -12.85 17.41 5.39
N LEU A 152 -11.58 17.03 5.53
CA LEU A 152 -10.47 17.68 4.81
C LEU A 152 -10.60 17.55 3.29
N SER A 153 -10.97 16.37 2.76
CA SER A 153 -11.12 16.14 1.32
C SER A 153 -12.29 16.88 0.67
N THR A 154 -13.28 17.27 1.47
CA THR A 154 -14.48 18.00 1.01
C THR A 154 -14.35 19.51 1.16
N GLY A 155 -13.18 20.00 1.62
CA GLY A 155 -12.93 21.43 1.81
C GLY A 155 -13.48 21.99 3.12
N TYR A 156 -13.97 21.15 4.04
CA TYR A 156 -14.27 21.59 5.40
C TYR A 156 -12.94 21.89 6.11
N SER A 157 -12.70 23.17 6.39
CA SER A 157 -11.52 23.61 7.12
C SER A 157 -11.58 23.08 8.56
N SER A 158 -10.44 22.59 9.04
CA SER A 158 -10.15 21.95 10.33
C SER A 158 -10.45 22.78 11.61
N PHE A 159 -11.35 23.76 11.56
CA PHE A 159 -11.62 24.67 12.68
C PHE A 159 -12.52 24.07 13.78
N GLU A 160 -13.18 22.94 13.55
CA GLU A 160 -14.06 22.29 14.55
C GLU A 160 -13.49 21.01 15.17
N LEU A 161 -12.28 20.56 14.81
CA LEU A 161 -11.64 19.37 15.40
C LEU A 161 -10.81 19.64 16.68
N ARG A 162 -11.00 20.82 17.29
CA ARG A 162 -10.17 21.41 18.37
C ARG A 162 -10.13 20.69 19.72
N ASP A 163 -10.60 19.44 19.81
CA ASP A 163 -10.50 18.66 21.05
C ASP A 163 -9.69 17.35 20.88
N ARG A 164 -9.01 17.17 19.74
CA ARG A 164 -8.12 16.00 19.47
C ARG A 164 -6.72 16.38 18.98
N ASP A 165 -6.33 17.64 19.16
CA ASP A 165 -5.15 18.25 18.51
C ASP A 165 -3.81 17.57 18.85
N ASN A 166 -3.67 16.89 20.00
CA ASN A 166 -2.39 16.26 20.36
C ASN A 166 -2.06 14.97 19.58
N LEU A 167 -3.04 14.24 19.03
CA LEU A 167 -2.78 12.94 18.38
C LEU A 167 -2.59 13.09 16.87
N ILE A 168 -3.34 14.00 16.24
CA ILE A 168 -3.28 14.25 14.79
C ILE A 168 -1.99 15.00 14.44
N GLU A 169 -1.56 16.00 15.21
CA GLU A 169 -0.28 16.68 14.97
C GLU A 169 0.91 15.73 15.09
N THR A 170 0.88 14.82 16.07
CA THR A 170 2.01 13.92 16.38
C THR A 170 2.16 12.78 15.37
N ILE A 171 1.05 12.21 14.87
CA ILE A 171 1.08 11.00 14.02
C ILE A 171 0.76 11.30 12.56
N ALA A 172 -0.28 12.08 12.29
CA ALA A 172 -0.81 12.27 10.93
C ALA A 172 -0.36 13.60 10.29
N GLY A 173 0.06 14.58 11.09
CA GLY A 173 0.47 15.92 10.65
C GLY A 173 1.53 15.92 9.55
N PRO A 174 2.60 15.11 9.64
CA PRO A 174 3.61 15.02 8.58
C PRO A 174 3.09 14.41 7.27
N ILE A 175 2.08 13.52 7.35
CA ILE A 175 1.48 12.84 6.19
C ILE A 175 0.49 13.78 5.50
N LEU A 176 -0.38 14.43 6.29
CA LEU A 176 -1.38 15.36 5.79
C LEU A 176 -0.73 16.61 5.17
N LYS A 177 0.32 17.17 5.78
CA LYS A 177 1.09 18.28 5.17
C LYS A 177 1.66 17.94 3.80
N LYS A 178 2.14 16.71 3.59
CA LYS A 178 2.68 16.28 2.30
C LYS A 178 1.60 16.14 1.23
N ILE A 179 0.41 15.68 1.61
CA ILE A 179 -0.73 15.57 0.70
C ILE A 179 -1.24 16.96 0.32
N THR A 180 -1.37 17.88 1.28
CA THR A 180 -1.83 19.25 1.02
C THR A 180 -0.90 20.00 0.07
N ILE A 181 0.43 19.90 0.24
CA ILE A 181 1.41 20.54 -0.64
C ILE A 181 1.29 20.00 -2.08
N ALA A 182 1.15 18.69 -2.25
CA ALA A 182 1.04 18.06 -3.58
C ALA A 182 -0.24 18.48 -4.33
N VAL A 183 -1.34 18.72 -3.60
CA VAL A 183 -2.60 19.17 -4.20
C VAL A 183 -2.53 20.65 -4.61
N THR A 184 -1.88 21.51 -3.82
CA THR A 184 -1.74 22.95 -4.14
C THR A 184 -0.70 23.28 -5.21
N GLN A 185 0.12 22.33 -5.64
CA GLN A 185 1.15 22.52 -6.68
C GLN A 185 0.75 21.92 -8.04
N SER A 186 -0.48 21.40 -8.15
CA SER A 186 -1.02 20.81 -9.38
C SER A 186 -2.00 21.73 -10.13
N ASP A 187 -2.14 22.99 -9.67
CA ASP A 187 -2.76 24.12 -10.39
C ASP A 187 -1.65 25.00 -11.01
#